data_AF-A0A520T4D3-F1
#
_entry.id   AF-A0A520T4D3-F1
#
_cell.length_a   1.000
_cell.length_b   1.000
_cell.length_c   1.000
_cell.angle_alpha   90.00
_cell.angle_beta   90.00
_cell.angle_gamma   90.00
#
_symmetry.space_group_name_H-M   'P 1'
#
loop_
_entity.id
_entity.type
_entity.pdbx_description
1 polymer ?
#
loop_
_entity_poly.entity_id
_entity_poly.type
_entity_poly.pdbx_seq_one_letter_code
_entity_poly.pdbx_strand_id
1 'polypeptide(L)'
;MKSRTRTKLVQKIYEKTKNPDGVIDFGKDPYIRHIKKVFKGYFEQEEQLNEILSKSLSNEIKQKNLDSLLNIILKTSIYELKFCEKIPFKVVINQYLDVTAQFYGNDQKRLVNGVLDNVAKSINLSN
;
A
#
# COMPACT_ATOMS: atom_id res chain seq x y z
N MET A 1 1.01 11.49 7.30
CA MET A 1 2.03 10.45 7.60
C MET A 1 3.19 10.60 6.62
N LYS A 2 4.45 10.43 7.05
CA LYS A 2 5.64 10.49 6.18
C LYS A 2 6.08 9.07 5.73
N SER A 3 6.96 8.98 4.73
CA SER A 3 7.38 7.73 4.09
C SER A 3 7.97 6.73 5.10
N ARG A 4 8.85 7.18 5.99
CA ARG A 4 9.41 6.35 7.08
C ARG A 4 8.34 5.66 7.91
N THR A 5 7.22 6.34 8.19
CA THR A 5 6.12 5.74 8.96
C THR A 5 5.34 4.72 8.13
N ARG A 6 5.14 4.97 6.82
CA ARG A 6 4.57 3.97 5.89
C ARG A 6 5.45 2.75 5.72
N THR A 7 6.78 2.92 5.70
CA THR A 7 7.72 1.79 5.70
C THR A 7 7.49 0.88 6.90
N LYS A 8 7.40 1.45 8.11
CA LYS A 8 7.11 0.67 9.32
C LYS A 8 5.77 -0.05 9.23
N LEU A 9 4.73 0.64 8.74
CA LEU A 9 3.41 0.03 8.53
C LEU A 9 3.48 -1.17 7.58
N VAL A 10 4.14 -1.03 6.43
CA VAL A 10 4.34 -2.12 5.46
C VAL A 10 5.10 -3.28 6.08
N GLN A 11 6.16 -3.02 6.85
CA GLN A 11 6.89 -4.04 7.59
C GLN A 11 6.00 -4.77 8.60
N LYS A 12 5.11 -4.06 9.32
CA LYS A 12 4.17 -4.67 10.27
C LYS A 12 3.11 -5.52 9.58
N ILE A 13 2.59 -5.10 8.44
CA ILE A 13 1.68 -5.91 7.64
C ILE A 13 2.41 -7.18 7.18
N TYR A 14 3.64 -7.05 6.67
CA TYR A 14 4.46 -8.20 6.25
C TYR A 14 4.70 -9.19 7.41
N GLU A 15 5.08 -8.68 8.59
CA GLU A 15 5.27 -9.47 9.82
C GLU A 15 3.99 -10.24 10.18
N LYS A 16 2.83 -9.59 10.15
CA LYS A 16 1.53 -10.23 10.44
C LYS A 16 1.15 -11.28 9.38
N THR A 17 1.42 -11.02 8.11
CA THR A 17 1.17 -12.00 7.04
C THR A 17 2.05 -13.24 7.18
N LYS A 18 3.29 -13.10 7.68
CA LYS A 18 4.19 -14.23 7.94
C LYS A 18 3.92 -14.95 9.25
N ASN A 19 3.34 -14.27 10.24
CA ASN A 19 2.96 -14.83 11.53
C ASN A 19 1.53 -14.41 11.91
N PRO A 20 0.50 -15.11 11.38
CA PRO A 20 -0.91 -14.73 11.57
C PRO A 20 -1.36 -14.68 13.02
N ASP A 21 -0.82 -15.54 13.89
CA ASP A 21 -1.15 -15.56 15.32
C ASP A 21 -0.25 -14.61 16.14
N GLY A 22 0.78 -14.04 15.50
CA GLY A 22 1.70 -13.10 16.12
C GLY A 22 1.04 -11.82 16.59
N VAL A 23 1.39 -11.39 17.80
CA VAL A 23 1.03 -10.07 18.33
C VAL A 23 1.94 -9.03 17.71
N ILE A 24 1.34 -8.01 17.09
CA ILE A 24 2.09 -6.91 16.48
C ILE A 24 2.25 -5.77 17.49
N ASP A 25 3.49 -5.53 17.90
CA ASP A 25 3.85 -4.29 18.58
C ASP A 25 4.10 -3.18 17.55
N PHE A 26 3.33 -2.10 17.65
CA PHE A 26 3.46 -0.91 16.80
C PHE A 26 4.40 0.15 17.40
N GLY A 27 4.83 -0.02 18.66
CA GLY A 27 5.66 0.92 19.38
C GLY A 27 5.03 2.31 19.56
N LYS A 28 5.88 3.32 19.75
CA LYS A 28 5.50 4.73 19.86
C LYS A 28 5.74 5.44 18.53
N ASP A 29 4.69 6.04 17.97
CA ASP A 29 4.77 6.89 16.77
C ASP A 29 3.71 8.01 16.86
N PRO A 30 4.00 9.27 16.47
CA PRO A 30 3.01 10.34 16.46
C PRO A 30 1.76 10.02 15.61
N TYR A 31 1.90 9.15 14.61
CA TYR A 31 0.81 8.73 13.73
C TYR A 31 0.19 7.38 14.13
N ILE A 32 0.45 6.87 15.35
CA ILE A 32 0.04 5.53 15.78
C ILE A 32 -1.44 5.20 15.53
N ARG A 33 -2.34 6.17 15.75
CA ARG A 33 -3.78 6.00 15.50
C ARG A 33 -4.06 5.73 14.02
N HIS A 34 -3.39 6.47 13.14
CA HIS A 34 -3.54 6.31 11.69
C HIS A 34 -2.89 5.01 11.21
N ILE A 35 -1.71 4.66 11.74
CA ILE A 35 -1.04 3.37 11.44
C ILE A 35 -1.96 2.21 11.77
N LYS A 36 -2.54 2.18 12.98
CA LYS A 36 -3.47 1.12 13.41
C LYS A 36 -4.73 1.08 12.54
N LYS A 37 -5.26 2.24 12.14
CA LYS A 37 -6.39 2.32 11.19
C LYS A 37 -6.06 1.65 9.86
N VAL A 38 -4.95 2.04 9.23
CA VAL A 38 -4.56 1.50 7.92
C VAL A 38 -4.20 0.03 8.01
N PHE A 39 -3.47 -0.39 9.04
CA PHE A 39 -3.13 -1.78 9.29
C PHE A 39 -4.38 -2.65 9.40
N LYS A 40 -5.33 -2.26 10.27
CA LYS A 40 -6.57 -3.02 10.47
C LYS A 40 -7.40 -3.05 9.18
N GLY A 41 -7.55 -1.89 8.55
CA GLY A 41 -8.32 -1.76 7.33
C GLY A 41 -7.74 -2.51 6.13
N TYR A 42 -6.42 -2.68 6.05
CA TYR A 42 -5.79 -3.54 5.05
C TYR A 42 -6.33 -4.97 5.11
N PHE A 43 -6.38 -5.56 6.31
CA PHE A 43 -6.85 -6.95 6.48
C PHE A 43 -8.37 -7.05 6.34
N GLU A 44 -9.11 -6.08 6.86
CA GLU A 44 -10.58 -6.07 6.75
C GLU A 44 -11.07 -5.89 5.30
N GLN A 45 -10.31 -5.20 4.46
CA GLN A 45 -10.67 -4.90 3.08
C GLN A 45 -9.87 -5.72 2.07
N GLU A 46 -9.18 -6.79 2.50
CA GLU A 46 -8.21 -7.49 1.66
C GLU A 46 -8.81 -7.96 0.32
N GLU A 47 -10.02 -8.51 0.33
CA GLU A 47 -10.73 -8.94 -0.89
C GLU A 47 -10.95 -7.78 -1.85
N GLN A 48 -11.47 -6.64 -1.36
CA GLN A 48 -11.69 -5.45 -2.17
C GLN A 48 -10.36 -4.87 -2.70
N LEU A 49 -9.31 -4.87 -1.89
CA LEU A 49 -7.99 -4.40 -2.29
C LEU A 49 -7.39 -5.29 -3.38
N ASN A 50 -7.57 -6.61 -3.29
CA ASN A 50 -7.16 -7.56 -4.33
C ASN A 50 -7.92 -7.31 -5.63
N GLU A 51 -9.22 -7.07 -5.57
CA GLU A 51 -10.04 -6.80 -6.76
C GLU A 51 -9.57 -5.52 -7.47
N ILE A 52 -9.40 -4.42 -6.73
CA ILE A 52 -8.94 -3.15 -7.29
C ILE A 52 -7.54 -3.30 -7.89
N LEU A 53 -6.63 -3.97 -7.18
CA LEU A 53 -5.28 -4.20 -7.67
C LEU A 53 -5.29 -5.03 -8.95
N SER A 54 -6.02 -6.14 -8.97
CA SER A 54 -6.14 -7.01 -10.14
C SER A 54 -6.68 -6.28 -11.37
N LYS A 55 -7.66 -5.37 -11.20
CA LYS A 55 -8.20 -4.54 -12.29
C LYS A 55 -7.25 -3.44 -12.77
N SER A 56 -6.30 -3.02 -11.93
CA SER A 56 -5.38 -1.91 -12.21
C SER A 56 -4.05 -2.36 -12.83
N LEU A 57 -3.75 -3.65 -12.74
CA LEU A 57 -2.59 -4.26 -13.39
C LEU A 57 -2.81 -4.39 -14.91
N SER A 58 -1.72 -4.33 -15.67
CA SER A 58 -1.78 -4.60 -17.11
C SER A 58 -2.07 -6.08 -17.38
N ASN A 59 -2.62 -6.37 -18.57
CA ASN A 59 -2.91 -7.76 -18.98
C ASN A 59 -1.69 -8.69 -18.92
N GLU A 60 -0.47 -8.13 -19.01
CA GLU A 60 0.80 -8.86 -18.96
C GLU A 60 1.24 -9.19 -17.52
N ILE A 61 0.79 -8.42 -16.53
CA ILE A 61 1.20 -8.56 -15.13
C ILE A 61 0.04 -9.12 -14.32
N LYS A 62 0.15 -10.40 -13.94
CA LYS A 62 -0.81 -11.01 -13.01
C LYS A 62 -0.41 -10.70 -11.57
N GLN A 63 -1.38 -10.36 -10.71
CA GLN A 63 -1.13 -10.07 -9.29
C GLN A 63 -0.34 -11.20 -8.58
N LYS A 64 -0.62 -12.46 -8.96
CA LYS A 64 0.07 -13.65 -8.44
C LYS A 64 1.58 -13.71 -8.73
N ASN A 65 2.06 -12.95 -9.72
CA ASN A 65 3.47 -12.89 -10.09
C ASN A 65 4.22 -11.78 -9.35
N LEU A 66 3.51 -10.90 -8.64
CA LEU A 66 4.14 -9.89 -7.79
C LEU A 66 4.64 -10.55 -6.51
N ASP A 67 5.84 -10.18 -6.06
CA ASP A 67 6.29 -10.62 -4.74
C ASP A 67 5.33 -10.11 -3.64
N SER A 68 5.27 -10.87 -2.55
CA SER A 68 4.52 -10.58 -1.33
C SER A 68 4.66 -9.14 -0.81
N LEU A 69 5.88 -8.60 -0.72
CA LEU A 69 6.11 -7.27 -0.18
C LEU A 69 5.62 -6.18 -1.16
N LEU A 70 5.81 -6.38 -2.46
CA LEU A 70 5.29 -5.47 -3.49
C LEU A 70 3.75 -5.47 -3.51
N ASN A 71 3.13 -6.65 -3.36
CA ASN A 71 1.68 -6.80 -3.17
C ASN A 71 1.19 -6.00 -1.94
N ILE A 72 1.90 -6.09 -0.82
CA ILE A 72 1.54 -5.34 0.40
C ILE A 72 1.65 -3.82 0.15
N ILE A 73 2.72 -3.35 -0.49
CA ILE A 73 2.90 -1.92 -0.80
C ILE A 73 1.74 -1.40 -1.66
N LEU A 74 1.40 -2.12 -2.72
CA LEU A 74 0.30 -1.74 -3.63
C LEU A 74 -1.06 -1.77 -2.91
N LYS A 75 -1.36 -2.82 -2.16
CA LYS A 75 -2.63 -2.90 -1.43
C LYS A 75 -2.74 -1.85 -0.32
N THR A 76 -1.66 -1.56 0.39
CA THR A 76 -1.66 -0.53 1.45
C THR A 76 -1.84 0.87 0.85
N SER A 77 -1.21 1.15 -0.29
CA SER A 77 -1.42 2.42 -1.01
C SER A 77 -2.84 2.56 -1.56
N ILE A 78 -3.41 1.50 -2.15
CA ILE A 78 -4.82 1.48 -2.58
C ILE A 78 -5.75 1.77 -1.40
N TYR A 79 -5.51 1.17 -0.24
CA TYR A 79 -6.31 1.43 0.95
C TYR A 79 -6.24 2.90 1.36
N GLU A 80 -5.06 3.49 1.43
CA GLU A 80 -4.93 4.92 1.77
C GLU A 80 -5.62 5.82 0.74
N LEU A 81 -5.46 5.52 -0.56
CA LEU A 81 -6.10 6.29 -1.63
C LEU A 81 -7.63 6.24 -1.53
N LYS A 82 -8.19 5.09 -1.15
CA LYS A 82 -9.65 4.89 -1.13
C LYS A 82 -10.31 5.30 0.18
N PHE A 83 -9.66 5.11 1.32
CA PHE A 83 -10.29 5.25 2.65
C PHE A 83 -9.69 6.37 3.52
N CYS A 84 -8.68 7.09 3.00
CA CYS A 84 -8.02 8.19 3.68
C CYS A 84 -8.07 9.49 2.87
N GLU A 85 -9.28 9.91 2.49
CA GLU A 85 -9.60 11.10 1.67
C GLU A 85 -8.99 12.42 2.16
N LYS A 86 -8.62 12.52 3.44
CA LYS A 86 -7.98 13.73 4.01
C LYS A 86 -6.56 13.97 3.49
N ILE A 87 -5.96 13.03 2.77
CA ILE A 87 -4.60 13.14 2.23
C ILE A 87 -4.69 13.25 0.71
N PRO A 88 -4.12 14.30 0.08
CA PRO A 88 -4.11 14.41 -1.37
C PRO A 88 -3.49 13.16 -2.01
N PHE A 89 -4.15 12.60 -3.00
CA PHE A 89 -3.77 11.29 -3.54
C PHE A 89 -2.35 11.28 -4.13
N LYS A 90 -1.92 12.37 -4.79
CA LYS A 90 -0.54 12.54 -5.27
C LYS A 90 0.49 12.42 -4.15
N VAL A 91 0.16 12.92 -2.96
CA VAL A 91 1.04 12.79 -1.78
C VAL A 91 1.10 11.32 -1.37
N VAL A 92 -0.02 10.60 -1.35
CA VAL A 92 -0.02 9.15 -1.05
C VAL A 92 0.86 8.39 -2.04
N ILE A 93 0.66 8.60 -3.34
CA ILE A 93 1.44 7.95 -4.40
C ILE A 93 2.94 8.21 -4.21
N ASN A 94 3.35 9.49 -4.14
CA ASN A 94 4.76 9.85 -3.98
C ASN A 94 5.39 9.19 -2.74
N GLN A 95 4.65 9.15 -1.62
CA GLN A 95 5.16 8.55 -0.39
C GLN A 95 5.31 7.03 -0.50
N TYR A 96 4.46 6.35 -1.27
CA TYR A 96 4.62 4.92 -1.52
C TYR A 96 5.69 4.61 -2.56
N LEU A 97 5.97 5.50 -3.52
CA LEU A 97 7.15 5.40 -4.37
C LEU A 97 8.46 5.49 -3.57
N ASP A 98 8.49 6.36 -2.55
CA ASP A 98 9.62 6.46 -1.62
C ASP A 98 9.75 5.22 -0.71
N VAL A 99 8.63 4.57 -0.37
CA VAL A 99 8.65 3.29 0.35
C VAL A 99 9.18 2.19 -0.55
N THR A 100 8.71 2.09 -1.80
CA THR A 100 9.22 1.11 -2.78
C THR A 100 10.72 1.25 -3.00
N ALA A 101 11.21 2.49 -3.10
CA ALA A 101 12.64 2.75 -3.29
C ALA A 101 13.54 2.32 -2.11
N GLN A 102 12.98 2.04 -0.92
CA GLN A 102 13.73 1.51 0.20
C GLN A 102 13.97 -0.01 0.11
N PHE A 103 13.19 -0.71 -0.72
CA PHE A 103 13.23 -2.17 -0.84
C PHE A 103 13.60 -2.64 -2.25
N TYR A 104 13.35 -1.83 -3.26
CA TYR A 104 13.52 -2.19 -4.67
C TYR A 104 14.22 -1.09 -5.47
N GLY A 105 14.66 -1.46 -6.68
CA GLY A 105 15.26 -0.54 -7.65
C GLY A 105 14.24 0.26 -8.45
N ASN A 106 14.75 0.97 -9.45
CA ASN A 106 13.97 1.90 -10.27
C ASN A 106 12.86 1.22 -11.09
N ASP A 107 13.05 -0.02 -11.52
CA ASP A 107 12.07 -0.72 -12.36
C ASP A 107 10.78 -1.02 -11.58
N GLN A 108 10.89 -1.50 -10.35
CA GLN A 108 9.73 -1.72 -9.49
C GLN A 108 9.07 -0.40 -9.10
N LYS A 109 9.85 0.67 -8.88
CA LYS A 109 9.31 2.01 -8.63
C LYS A 109 8.46 2.50 -9.81
N ARG A 110 8.92 2.32 -11.05
CA ARG A 110 8.16 2.66 -12.27
C ARG A 110 6.88 1.83 -12.39
N LEU A 111 6.97 0.52 -12.11
CA LEU A 111 5.80 -0.36 -12.08
C LEU A 111 4.78 0.13 -11.06
N VAL A 112 5.19 0.40 -9.81
CA VAL A 112 4.29 0.91 -8.77
C VAL A 112 3.64 2.22 -9.20
N ASN A 113 4.40 3.15 -9.80
CA ASN A 113 3.83 4.40 -10.30
C ASN A 113 2.72 4.15 -11.33
N GLY A 114 3.00 3.33 -12.36
CA GLY A 114 2.02 3.02 -13.40
C GLY A 114 0.76 2.35 -12.85
N VAL A 115 0.91 1.42 -11.90
CA VAL A 115 -0.25 0.77 -11.25
C VAL A 115 -1.06 1.77 -10.43
N LEU A 116 -0.41 2.63 -9.65
CA LEU A 116 -1.13 3.61 -8.82
C LEU A 116 -1.81 4.72 -9.64
N ASP A 117 -1.23 5.10 -10.78
CA ASP A 117 -1.89 6.00 -11.73
C ASP A 117 -3.17 5.35 -12.31
N ASN A 118 -3.14 4.06 -12.62
CA ASN A 118 -4.32 3.31 -13.06
C ASN A 118 -5.37 3.19 -11.95
N VAL A 119 -4.93 2.90 -10.72
CA VAL A 119 -5.81 2.87 -9.54
C VAL A 119 -6.51 4.21 -9.41
N ALA A 120 -5.76 5.32 -9.38
CA ALA A 120 -6.32 6.67 -9.19
C ALA A 120 -7.42 6.98 -10.22
N LYS A 121 -7.22 6.61 -11.49
CA LYS A 121 -8.24 6.72 -12.54
C LYS A 121 -9.45 5.83 -12.25
N SER A 122 -9.23 4.57 -11.86
CA SER A 122 -10.30 3.60 -11.59
C SER A 122 -11.24 4.01 -10.44
N ILE A 123 -10.71 4.71 -9.44
CA ILE A 123 -11.49 5.22 -8.30
C ILE A 123 -11.88 6.71 -8.47
N ASN A 124 -11.80 7.24 -9.69
CA ASN A 124 -12.20 8.61 -10.07
C ASN A 124 -11.55 9.72 -9.24
N LEU A 125 -10.29 9.54 -8.83
CA LEU A 125 -9.54 10.61 -8.18
C LEU A 125 -9.12 11.65 -9.22
N SER A 126 -9.69 12.85 -9.11
CA SER A 126 -9.39 14.00 -9.94
C SER A 126 -8.41 14.93 -9.23
N ASN A 127 -7.47 15.51 -10.00
CA ASN A 127 -6.48 16.47 -9.52
C ASN A 127 -7.10 17.82 -9.16
#